data_AF-A0A4Y2IUD0-F1
#
_entry.id   AF-A0A4Y2IUD0-F1
#
_cell.length_a   1.000
_cell.length_b   1.000
_cell.length_c   1.000
_cell.angle_alpha   90.00
_cell.angle_beta   90.00
_cell.angle_gamma   90.00
#
_symmetry.space_group_name_H-M   'P 1'
#
loop_
_entity.id
_entity.type
_entity.pdbx_description
1 polymer ?
#
loop_
_entity_poly.entity_id
_entity_poly.type
_entity_poly.pdbx_seq_one_letter_code
_entity_poly.pdbx_strand_id
1 'polypeptide(L)'
;MNSPDVGRQSEMVVYNVYSYLKELVSSKPNSTVKELFSQTQKVTADACGVSYRTVQRICTEADMTAAAEVLNNIPVFESPKEKKIWEQNLLQTWMILTKASSVREFYDGDECERPAVAKLRVCLIEKINFSRFA
;
A
#
# COMPACT_ATOMS: atom_id res chain seq x y z
N MET A 1 -4.24 -12.49 -5.45
CA MET A 1 -3.77 -13.85 -5.74
C MET A 1 -2.27 -13.88 -5.55
N ASN A 2 -1.79 -14.33 -4.39
CA ASN A 2 -0.37 -14.51 -4.10
C ASN A 2 -0.05 -15.97 -4.40
N SER A 3 0.58 -16.28 -5.54
CA SER A 3 1.20 -17.61 -5.67
C SER A 3 2.42 -17.63 -4.75
N PRO A 4 2.64 -18.70 -3.95
CA PRO A 4 3.90 -18.88 -3.26
C PRO A 4 4.89 -19.40 -4.31
N ASP A 5 5.37 -18.48 -5.15
CA ASP A 5 6.43 -18.73 -6.13
C ASP A 5 7.75 -19.16 -5.44
N VAL A 6 7.81 -18.99 -4.12
CA VAL A 6 8.88 -19.40 -3.21
C VAL A 6 8.69 -20.85 -2.72
N GLY A 7 7.69 -21.59 -3.18
CA GLY A 7 7.38 -22.95 -2.70
C GLY A 7 8.50 -24.00 -2.87
N ARG A 8 9.59 -23.67 -3.59
CA ARG A 8 10.71 -24.59 -3.88
C ARG A 8 12.07 -24.16 -3.33
N GLN A 9 12.28 -22.90 -2.92
CA GLN A 9 13.60 -22.41 -2.47
C GLN A 9 13.44 -21.40 -1.33
N SER A 10 14.36 -21.39 -0.36
CA SER A 10 14.33 -20.39 0.72
C SER A 10 14.75 -19.02 0.20
N GLU A 11 14.14 -17.95 0.72
CA GLU A 11 14.44 -16.57 0.32
C GLU A 11 15.93 -16.23 0.54
N MET A 12 16.54 -16.81 1.58
CA MET A 12 17.97 -16.71 1.86
C MET A 12 18.84 -17.29 0.74
N VAL A 13 18.46 -18.41 0.14
CA VAL A 13 19.22 -19.02 -0.97
C VAL A 13 19.15 -18.14 -2.20
N VAL A 14 17.98 -17.59 -2.51
CA VAL A 14 17.80 -16.65 -3.63
C VAL A 14 18.66 -15.40 -3.44
N TYR A 15 18.68 -14.85 -2.22
CA TYR A 15 19.50 -13.70 -1.88
C TYR A 15 21.00 -13.98 -1.95
N ASN A 16 21.45 -15.16 -1.51
CA ASN A 16 22.86 -15.56 -1.59
C ASN A 16 23.33 -15.70 -3.04
N VAL A 17 22.52 -16.32 -3.91
CA VAL A 17 22.82 -16.43 -5.35
C VAL A 17 22.91 -15.05 -5.99
N TYR A 18 21.94 -14.17 -5.69
CA TYR A 18 21.97 -12.77 -6.16
C TYR A 18 23.25 -12.05 -5.72
N SER A 19 23.63 -12.18 -4.45
CA SER A 19 24.80 -11.50 -3.87
C SER A 19 26.10 -11.96 -4.55
N TYR A 20 26.25 -13.27 -4.75
CA TYR A 20 27.40 -13.83 -5.46
C TYR A 20 27.49 -13.32 -6.91
N LEU A 21 26.38 -13.34 -7.65
CA LEU A 21 26.35 -12.84 -9.03
C LEU A 21 26.64 -11.33 -9.09
N LYS A 22 26.17 -10.56 -8.10
CA LYS A 22 26.46 -9.12 -7.96
C LYS A 22 27.95 -8.86 -7.72
N GLU A 23 28.62 -9.67 -6.91
CA GLU A 23 30.08 -9.55 -6.69
C GLU A 23 30.87 -9.86 -7.97
N LEU A 24 30.51 -10.94 -8.68
CA LEU A 24 31.15 -11.30 -9.94
C LEU A 24 31.04 -10.19 -10.98
N VAL A 25 29.88 -9.55 -11.07
CA VAL A 25 29.64 -8.42 -11.96
C VAL A 25 30.42 -7.17 -11.53
N SER A 26 30.51 -6.90 -10.23
CA SER A 26 31.27 -5.76 -9.70
C SER A 26 32.78 -5.86 -9.99
N SER A 27 33.30 -7.07 -10.21
CA SER A 27 34.70 -7.29 -10.61
C SER A 27 35.02 -6.95 -12.08
N LYS A 28 34.01 -6.68 -12.92
CA LYS A 28 34.18 -6.36 -14.36
C LYS A 28 33.49 -5.02 -14.70
N PRO A 29 34.22 -3.88 -14.70
CA PRO A 29 33.61 -2.56 -14.81
C PRO A 29 33.49 -2.09 -16.27
N ASN A 30 32.62 -2.71 -17.08
CA ASN A 30 32.46 -2.32 -18.50
C ASN A 30 31.02 -1.91 -18.91
N SER A 31 30.06 -1.80 -17.98
CA SER A 31 28.68 -1.40 -18.30
C SER A 31 28.02 -0.57 -17.19
N THR A 32 26.97 0.16 -17.55
CA THR A 32 26.25 1.05 -16.63
C THR A 32 25.67 0.25 -15.46
N VAL A 33 25.93 0.72 -14.25
CA VAL A 33 25.56 0.09 -12.96
C VAL A 33 24.09 -0.38 -12.93
N LYS A 34 23.16 0.41 -13.49
CA LYS A 34 21.72 0.09 -13.51
C LYS A 34 21.38 -1.12 -14.40
N GLU A 35 22.04 -1.26 -15.55
CA GLU A 35 21.83 -2.39 -16.45
C GLU A 35 22.38 -3.67 -15.84
N LEU A 36 23.53 -3.58 -15.17
CA LEU A 36 24.14 -4.67 -14.43
C LEU A 36 23.21 -5.20 -13.35
N PHE A 37 22.65 -4.33 -12.51
CA PHE A 37 21.69 -4.73 -11.48
C PHE A 37 20.47 -5.46 -12.06
N SER A 38 19.91 -4.91 -13.14
CA SER A 38 18.73 -5.48 -13.79
C SER A 38 19.04 -6.85 -14.42
N GLN A 39 20.23 -7.02 -15.01
CA GLN A 39 20.68 -8.29 -15.56
C GLN A 39 20.92 -9.33 -14.46
N THR A 40 21.60 -8.95 -13.37
CA THR A 40 21.86 -9.83 -12.22
C THR A 40 20.56 -10.35 -11.61
N GLN A 41 19.55 -9.49 -11.43
CA GLN A 41 18.24 -9.91 -10.91
C GLN A 41 17.53 -10.90 -11.85
N LYS A 42 17.62 -10.71 -13.17
CA LYS A 42 17.06 -11.65 -14.16
C LYS A 42 17.77 -13.00 -14.15
N VAL A 43 19.10 -13.00 -14.15
CA VAL A 43 19.90 -14.23 -14.08
C VAL A 43 19.63 -14.99 -12.78
N THR A 44 19.43 -14.28 -11.67
CA THR A 44 19.06 -14.89 -10.39
C THR A 44 17.67 -15.53 -10.46
N ALA A 45 16.70 -14.84 -11.06
CA ALA A 45 15.35 -15.35 -11.25
C ALA A 45 15.36 -16.66 -12.05
N ASP A 46 16.11 -16.69 -13.15
CA ASP A 46 16.27 -17.86 -14.00
C ASP A 46 16.99 -19.02 -13.27
N ALA A 47 18.08 -18.71 -12.55
CA ALA A 47 18.86 -19.71 -11.80
C ALA A 47 18.08 -20.35 -10.64
N CYS A 48 17.27 -19.55 -9.95
CA CYS A 48 16.47 -19.98 -8.81
C CYS A 48 15.09 -20.53 -9.22
N GLY A 49 14.70 -20.37 -10.50
CA GLY A 49 13.38 -20.75 -10.99
C GLY A 49 12.24 -19.98 -10.33
N VAL A 50 12.49 -18.74 -9.94
CA VAL A 50 11.53 -17.83 -9.29
C VAL A 50 11.24 -16.64 -10.21
N SER A 51 10.10 -15.99 -10.03
CA SER A 51 9.81 -14.78 -10.82
C SER A 51 10.73 -13.62 -10.46
N TYR A 52 10.96 -12.77 -11.45
CA TYR A 52 11.72 -11.53 -11.29
C TYR A 52 11.18 -10.63 -10.16
N ARG A 53 9.84 -10.57 -10.00
CA ARG A 53 9.20 -9.79 -8.92
C ARG A 53 9.58 -10.32 -7.54
N THR A 54 9.73 -11.63 -7.38
CA THR A 54 10.15 -12.26 -6.12
C THR A 54 11.58 -11.85 -5.78
N VAL A 55 12.50 -11.89 -6.75
CA VAL A 55 13.88 -11.41 -6.55
C VAL A 55 13.91 -9.94 -6.16
N GLN A 56 13.13 -9.09 -6.85
CA GLN A 56 13.04 -7.66 -6.50
C GLN A 56 12.55 -7.46 -5.07
N ARG A 57 11.49 -8.17 -4.66
CA ARG A 57 10.95 -8.09 -3.30
C ARG A 57 12.01 -8.48 -2.26
N ILE A 58 12.70 -9.60 -2.46
CA ILE A 58 13.75 -10.09 -1.56
C ILE A 58 14.89 -9.07 -1.46
N CYS A 59 15.33 -8.48 -2.58
CA CYS A 59 16.35 -7.42 -2.54
C CYS A 59 15.88 -6.19 -1.75
N THR A 60 14.64 -5.72 -1.98
CA THR A 60 14.11 -4.56 -1.25
C THR A 60 13.94 -4.84 0.24
N GLU A 61 13.56 -6.06 0.60
CA GLU A 61 13.42 -6.48 1.99
C GLU A 61 14.78 -6.55 2.69
N ALA A 62 15.79 -7.14 2.04
CA ALA A 62 17.15 -7.19 2.55
C ALA A 62 17.76 -5.78 2.74
N ASP A 63 17.52 -4.85 1.80
CA ASP A 63 17.96 -3.46 1.93
C ASP A 63 17.27 -2.76 3.12
N MET A 64 15.98 -3.03 3.35
CA MET A 64 15.26 -2.52 4.53
C MET A 64 15.77 -3.12 5.84
N THR A 65 16.09 -4.41 5.87
CA THR A 65 16.69 -5.06 7.06
C THR A 65 18.06 -4.48 7.37
N ALA A 66 18.92 -4.30 6.36
CA ALA A 66 20.23 -3.66 6.53
C ALA A 66 20.09 -2.21 7.00
N ALA A 67 19.13 -1.45 6.44
CA ALA A 67 18.86 -0.09 6.89
C ALA A 67 18.33 -0.05 8.33
N ALA A 68 17.49 -1.00 8.73
CA ALA A 68 16.95 -1.10 10.09
C ALA A 68 18.05 -1.44 11.12
N GLU A 69 18.99 -2.32 10.81
CA GLU A 69 20.15 -2.62 11.67
C GLU A 69 21.04 -1.38 11.90
N VAL A 70 21.24 -0.56 10.86
CA VAL A 70 21.96 0.72 10.97
C VAL A 70 21.16 1.74 11.79
N LEU A 71 19.85 1.80 11.60
CA LEU A 71 18.96 2.71 12.33
C LEU A 71 18.81 2.36 13.82
N ASN A 72 18.86 1.08 14.18
CA ASN A 72 18.76 0.62 15.57
C ASN A 72 19.91 1.10 16.47
N ASN A 73 21.01 1.58 15.90
CA ASN A 73 22.16 2.12 16.63
C ASN A 73 22.12 3.66 16.78
N ILE A 74 21.10 4.33 16.23
CA ILE A 74 20.93 5.77 16.31
C ILE A 74 19.64 6.02 17.09
N PRO A 75 19.64 6.81 18.19
CA PRO A 75 18.40 7.27 18.78
C PRO A 75 17.71 8.19 17.77
N VAL A 76 16.78 7.61 17.00
CA VAL A 76 15.95 8.36 16.05
C VAL A 76 14.86 9.04 16.86
N PHE A 77 14.96 10.36 16.92
CA PHE A 77 13.85 11.21 17.32
C PHE A 77 12.75 11.08 16.24
N GLU A 78 11.82 10.16 16.46
CA GLU A 78 10.59 10.14 15.68
C GLU A 78 9.73 11.32 16.14
N SER A 79 9.80 12.43 15.41
CA SER A 79 8.73 13.44 15.49
C SER A 79 7.40 12.74 15.29
N PRO A 80 6.34 13.07 16.07
CA PRO A 80 5.02 12.52 15.87
C PRO A 80 4.68 12.61 14.38
N LYS A 81 4.60 11.45 13.71
CA LYS A 81 4.29 11.40 12.28
C LYS A 81 2.96 12.12 12.13
N GLU A 82 2.96 13.28 11.48
CA GLU A 82 1.70 13.91 11.09
C GLU A 82 0.93 12.85 10.33
N LYS A 83 -0.15 12.36 10.95
CA LYS A 83 -1.14 11.59 10.21
C LYS A 83 -1.54 12.53 9.09
N LYS A 84 -1.24 12.18 7.84
CA LYS A 84 -1.89 12.79 6.68
C LYS A 84 -3.38 12.49 6.80
N ILE A 85 -4.05 13.25 7.65
CA ILE A 85 -5.44 13.59 7.48
C ILE A 85 -5.40 14.25 6.11
N TRP A 86 -5.79 13.51 5.08
CA TRP A 86 -6.25 14.14 3.87
C TRP A 86 -7.18 15.23 4.36
N GLU A 87 -6.91 16.49 4.04
CA GLU A 87 -7.88 17.57 4.18
C GLU A 87 -9.07 17.22 3.26
N GLN A 88 -9.83 16.21 3.65
CA GLN A 88 -11.20 16.01 3.24
C GLN A 88 -11.88 17.24 3.78
N ASN A 89 -12.07 18.20 2.87
CA ASN A 89 -12.86 19.41 3.01
C ASN A 89 -13.82 19.26 4.20
N LEU A 90 -13.67 20.10 5.22
CA LEU A 90 -14.53 20.08 6.42
C LEU A 90 -16.02 20.00 6.01
N LEU A 91 -16.36 20.64 4.90
CA LEU A 91 -17.66 20.59 4.22
C LEU A 91 -18.06 19.18 3.73
N GLN A 92 -17.16 18.41 3.13
CA GLN A 92 -17.44 17.03 2.69
C GLN A 92 -17.65 16.10 3.89
N THR A 93 -16.81 16.21 4.91
CA THR A 93 -16.95 15.42 6.15
C THR A 93 -18.24 15.77 6.88
N TRP A 94 -18.57 17.06 6.99
CA TRP A 94 -19.85 17.53 7.54
C TRP A 94 -21.04 17.00 6.72
N MET A 95 -21.00 17.10 5.38
CA MET A 95 -22.05 16.56 4.50
C MET A 95 -22.26 15.05 4.68
N ILE A 96 -21.19 14.26 4.84
CA ILE A 96 -21.28 12.81 5.07
C ILE A 96 -21.93 12.52 6.43
N LEU A 97 -21.51 13.24 7.49
CA LEU A 97 -22.06 13.08 8.83
C LEU A 97 -23.53 13.50 8.90
N THR A 98 -23.93 14.60 8.24
CA THR A 98 -25.33 15.06 8.18
C THR A 98 -26.23 14.08 7.43
N LYS A 99 -25.71 13.44 6.36
CA LYS A 99 -26.42 12.35 5.66
C LYS A 99 -26.63 11.14 6.58
N ALA A 100 -25.58 10.70 7.27
CA ALA A 100 -25.64 9.55 8.16
C ALA A 100 -26.57 9.79 9.36
N SER A 101 -26.53 10.98 9.96
CA SER A 101 -27.42 11.37 11.07
C SER A 101 -28.88 11.37 10.64
N SER A 102 -29.19 12.02 9.51
CA SER A 102 -30.56 12.08 9.00
C SER A 102 -31.11 10.69 8.70
N VAL A 103 -30.32 9.81 8.08
CA VAL A 103 -30.74 8.42 7.84
C VAL A 103 -31.01 7.69 9.15
N ARG A 104 -30.17 7.89 10.17
CA ARG A 104 -30.31 7.25 11.48
C ARG A 104 -31.53 7.73 12.26
N GLU A 105 -31.82 9.03 12.24
CA GLU A 105 -33.04 9.63 12.81
C GLU A 105 -34.32 8.98 12.25
N PHE A 106 -34.34 8.59 10.97
CA PHE A 106 -35.47 7.88 10.37
C PHE A 106 -35.62 6.42 10.81
N TYR A 107 -34.54 5.77 11.26
CA TYR A 107 -34.59 4.40 11.76
C TYR A 107 -34.84 4.33 13.27
N ASP A 108 -34.50 5.38 14.02
CA ASP A 108 -34.68 5.48 15.47
C ASP A 108 -36.09 6.00 15.85
N GLY A 109 -36.93 6.38 14.88
CA GLY A 109 -38.35 6.73 15.09
C GLY A 109 -39.24 5.49 15.12
N ASP A 110 -40.25 5.48 16.00
CA ASP A 110 -41.17 4.35 16.29
C ASP A 110 -41.99 3.84 15.09
N GLU A 111 -41.92 4.47 13.92
CA GLU A 111 -42.51 3.97 12.69
C GLU A 111 -41.50 3.06 11.97
N CYS A 112 -41.55 1.75 12.25
CA CYS A 112 -40.83 0.69 11.53
C CYS A 112 -41.27 0.54 10.04
N GLU A 113 -41.65 1.63 9.39
CA GLU A 113 -41.81 1.70 7.94
C GLU A 113 -40.46 2.09 7.34
N ARG A 114 -39.87 1.21 6.53
CA ARG A 114 -38.61 1.51 5.82
C ARG A 114 -38.78 2.87 5.13
N PRO A 115 -37.93 3.87 5.42
CA PRO A 115 -38.14 5.20 4.90
C PRO A 115 -38.09 5.13 3.38
N ALA A 116 -39.24 5.38 2.74
CA ALA A 116 -39.33 5.37 1.30
C ALA A 116 -38.31 6.36 0.74
N VAL A 117 -37.58 5.95 -0.31
CA VAL A 117 -36.47 6.74 -0.90
C VAL A 117 -36.88 8.19 -1.20
N ALA A 118 -38.17 8.43 -1.48
CA ALA A 118 -38.75 9.76 -1.64
C ALA A 118 -38.67 10.63 -0.38
N LYS A 119 -39.02 10.10 0.81
CA LYS A 119 -39.01 10.83 2.09
C LYS A 119 -37.58 11.23 2.48
N LEU A 120 -36.62 10.31 2.33
CA LEU A 120 -35.19 10.59 2.58
C LEU A 120 -34.65 11.68 1.64
N ARG A 121 -35.05 11.65 0.36
CA ARG A 121 -34.62 12.66 -0.62
C ARG A 121 -35.12 14.04 -0.26
N VAL A 122 -36.39 14.20 0.15
CA VAL A 122 -36.94 15.50 0.57
C VAL A 122 -36.17 16.06 1.76
N CYS A 123 -35.93 15.25 2.79
CA CYS A 123 -35.17 15.67 3.97
C CYS A 123 -33.72 16.08 3.65
N LEU A 124 -33.06 15.33 2.76
CA LEU A 124 -31.70 15.65 2.32
C LEU A 124 -31.65 16.91 1.43
N ILE A 125 -32.66 17.17 0.61
CA ILE A 125 -32.76 18.41 -0.17
C ILE A 125 -32.89 19.62 0.77
N GLU A 126 -33.76 19.54 1.78
CA GLU A 126 -33.96 20.63 2.75
C GLU A 126 -32.71 20.92 3.60
N LYS A 127 -32.04 19.88 4.13
CA LYS A 127 -30.94 20.05 5.09
C LYS A 127 -29.61 20.44 4.43
N ILE A 128 -29.32 19.98 3.21
CA ILE A 128 -28.00 20.15 2.57
C ILE A 128 -28.05 20.60 1.10
N ASN A 129 -29.21 21.08 0.61
CA ASN A 129 -29.42 21.45 -0.80
C ASN A 129 -28.93 20.38 -1.76
N PHE A 130 -29.25 19.11 -1.48
CA PHE A 130 -28.78 17.98 -2.27
C PHE A 130 -29.35 18.04 -3.70
N SER A 131 -28.60 18.62 -4.64
CA SER A 131 -28.99 18.68 -6.05
C SER A 131 -28.71 17.34 -6.74
N ARG A 132 -29.67 16.93 -7.58
CA ARG A 132 -29.67 15.64 -8.29
C ARG A 132 -28.49 15.60 -9.27
N PHE A 133 -27.55 14.66 -9.08
CA PHE A 133 -26.75 14.15 -10.20
C PHE A 133 -27.71 13.37 -11.11
N ALA A 134 -27.92 13.89 -12.31
CA ALA A 134 -28.57 13.17 -13.41
C ALA A 134 -27.66 12.06 -13.93
#